data_AF-A0A8E0I8G6-F1
#
_entry.id   AF-A0A8E0I8G6-F1
#
_cell.length_a   1.000
_cell.length_b   1.000
_cell.length_c   1.000
_cell.angle_alpha   90.00
_cell.angle_beta   90.00
_cell.angle_gamma   90.00
#
_symmetry.space_group_name_H-M   'P 1'
#
loop_
_entity.id
_entity.type
_entity.pdbx_description
1 polymer ?
#
loop_
_entity_poly.entity_id
_entity_poly.type
_entity_poly.pdbx_seq_one_letter_code
_entity_poly.pdbx_strand_id
1 'polypeptide(L)'
;MMKNVSNSTKAPDLDMASLNLSTAKGLLEALRDQLDSIEELVFYYRKNHTQTEALRLAYEANRSFYTWMALLRPIQEYVDSSLATIDEVNK
;
A
#
# COMPACT_ATOMS: atom_id res chain seq x y z
N MET A 1 45.44 -16.50 19.16
CA MET A 1 44.02 -16.91 19.24
C MET A 1 43.26 -16.19 18.14
N MET A 2 42.92 -16.90 17.07
CA MET A 2 42.06 -16.37 16.01
C MET A 2 40.63 -16.54 16.51
N LYS A 3 39.98 -15.44 16.94
CA LYS A 3 38.55 -15.47 17.26
C LYS A 3 37.82 -15.67 15.95
N ASN A 4 37.22 -16.83 15.76
CA ASN A 4 36.22 -17.04 14.71
C ASN A 4 35.10 -16.03 14.97
N VAL A 5 35.06 -14.96 14.18
CA VAL A 5 33.91 -14.08 14.13
C VAL A 5 32.81 -14.92 13.49
N SER A 6 31.91 -15.42 14.34
CA SER A 6 30.67 -16.03 13.89
C SER A 6 29.96 -14.99 13.04
N ASN A 7 29.90 -15.21 11.72
CA ASN A 7 28.90 -14.59 10.87
C ASN A 7 27.57 -15.19 11.28
N SER A 8 27.03 -14.72 12.41
CA SER A 8 25.67 -14.98 12.81
C SER A 8 24.79 -14.27 11.81
N THR A 9 24.47 -14.94 10.70
CA THR A 9 23.35 -14.57 9.85
C THR A 9 22.14 -14.48 10.77
N LYS A 10 21.68 -13.26 11.05
CA LYS A 10 20.49 -13.05 11.87
C LYS A 10 19.38 -13.88 11.24
N ALA A 11 18.73 -14.73 12.03
CA ALA A 11 17.61 -15.52 11.52
C ALA A 11 16.57 -14.57 10.89
N PRO A 12 16.01 -14.91 9.71
CA PRO A 12 14.98 -14.08 9.10
C PRO A 12 13.82 -13.84 10.06
N ASP A 13 13.36 -12.59 10.15
CA ASP A 13 12.36 -12.15 11.13
C ASP A 13 10.93 -12.30 10.55
N LEU A 14 10.44 -13.54 10.59
CA LEU A 14 9.11 -13.88 10.05
C LEU A 14 7.96 -13.18 10.80
N ASP A 15 8.14 -12.87 12.08
CA ASP A 15 7.14 -12.16 12.87
C ASP A 15 7.00 -10.72 12.36
N MET A 16 8.13 -10.04 12.10
CA MET A 16 8.13 -8.71 11.50
C MET A 16 7.56 -8.72 10.07
N ALA A 17 7.88 -9.74 9.27
CA ALA A 17 7.33 -9.90 7.92
C ALA A 17 5.80 -10.07 7.94
N SER A 18 5.28 -10.87 8.87
CA SER A 18 3.84 -11.06 9.07
C SER A 18 3.12 -9.78 9.52
N LEU A 19 3.76 -9.02 10.43
CA LEU A 19 3.26 -7.71 10.87
C LEU A 19 3.20 -6.72 9.70
N ASN A 20 4.28 -6.60 8.92
CA ASN A 20 4.33 -5.74 7.73
C ASN A 20 3.22 -6.08 6.73
N LEU A 21 2.97 -7.36 6.45
CA LEU A 21 1.87 -7.78 5.57
C LEU A 21 0.50 -7.42 6.14
N SER A 22 0.32 -7.55 7.46
CA SER A 22 -0.92 -7.14 8.13
C SER A 22 -1.14 -5.63 8.02
N THR A 23 -0.07 -4.83 8.17
CA THR A 23 -0.13 -3.37 7.96
C THR A 23 -0.42 -3.03 6.51
N ALA A 24 0.25 -3.67 5.54
CA ALA A 24 -0.01 -3.48 4.11
C ALA A 24 -1.47 -3.78 3.74
N LYS A 25 -2.05 -4.83 4.32
CA LYS A 25 -3.48 -5.16 4.15
C LYS A 25 -4.38 -4.02 4.64
N GLY A 26 -4.15 -3.49 5.84
CA GLY A 26 -4.95 -2.38 6.36
C GLY A 26 -4.85 -1.11 5.51
N LEU A 27 -3.65 -0.82 4.99
CA LEU A 27 -3.43 0.30 4.06
C LEU A 27 -4.14 0.08 2.72
N LEU A 28 -4.16 -1.14 2.19
CA LEU A 28 -4.91 -1.50 0.99
C LEU A 28 -6.42 -1.34 1.18
N GLU A 29 -6.95 -1.73 2.34
CA GLU A 29 -8.36 -1.52 2.68
C GLU A 29 -8.69 -0.02 2.72
N ALA A 30 -7.86 0.78 3.37
CA ALA A 30 -8.03 2.24 3.38
C ALA A 30 -7.96 2.85 1.97
N LEU A 31 -7.07 2.35 1.10
CA LEU A 31 -6.97 2.79 -0.28
C LEU A 31 -8.23 2.44 -1.08
N ARG A 32 -8.76 1.22 -0.90
CA ARG A 32 -10.00 0.79 -1.53
C ARG A 32 -11.15 1.71 -1.14
N ASP A 33 -11.31 2.01 0.14
CA ASP A 33 -12.41 2.88 0.61
C ASP A 33 -12.34 4.30 -0.01
N GLN A 34 -11.12 4.81 -0.24
CA GLN A 34 -10.92 6.07 -0.96
C GLN A 34 -11.28 5.97 -2.46
N LEU A 35 -10.99 4.84 -3.10
CA LEU A 35 -11.32 4.60 -4.51
C LEU A 35 -12.82 4.37 -4.72
N ASP A 36 -13.50 3.66 -3.81
CA ASP A 36 -14.95 3.47 -3.83
C ASP A 36 -15.68 4.81 -3.81
N SER A 37 -15.18 5.77 -3.02
CA SER A 37 -15.71 7.14 -2.95
C SER A 37 -15.60 7.89 -4.30
N ILE A 38 -14.53 7.66 -5.06
CA ILE A 38 -14.38 8.25 -6.40
C ILE A 38 -15.20 7.52 -7.44
N GLU A 39 -15.32 6.19 -7.35
CA GLU A 39 -16.15 5.40 -8.26
C GLU A 39 -17.60 5.90 -8.25
N GLU A 40 -18.13 6.25 -7.09
CA GLU A 40 -19.46 6.86 -6.96
C GLU A 40 -19.56 8.19 -7.74
N LEU A 41 -18.55 9.07 -7.64
CA LEU A 41 -18.52 10.33 -8.39
C LEU A 41 -18.42 10.10 -9.91
N VAL A 42 -17.62 9.11 -10.34
CA VAL A 42 -17.52 8.70 -11.74
C VAL A 42 -18.86 8.18 -12.23
N PHE A 43 -19.57 7.39 -11.44
CA PHE A 43 -20.92 6.92 -11.76
C PHE A 43 -21.89 8.09 -11.98
N TYR A 44 -21.90 9.08 -11.08
CA TYR A 44 -22.74 10.26 -11.23
C TYR A 44 -22.40 11.07 -12.48
N TYR A 45 -21.13 11.30 -12.77
CA TYR A 45 -20.70 12.00 -13.98
C TYR A 45 -21.10 11.24 -15.26
N ARG A 46 -20.91 9.91 -15.31
CA ARG A 46 -21.32 9.07 -16.44
C ARG A 46 -22.83 9.05 -16.66
N LYS A 47 -23.61 9.18 -15.60
CA LYS A 47 -25.06 9.32 -15.70
C LYS A 47 -25.46 10.73 -16.15
N ASN A 48 -24.76 11.73 -15.63
CA ASN A 48 -25.08 13.16 -15.76
C ASN A 48 -23.84 13.94 -16.21
N HIS A 49 -23.61 13.99 -17.53
CA HIS A 49 -22.45 14.62 -18.19
C HIS A 49 -22.45 16.15 -18.12
N THR A 50 -22.73 16.72 -16.96
CA THR A 50 -22.77 18.16 -16.73
C THR A 50 -21.38 18.68 -16.37
N GLN A 51 -21.15 19.96 -16.62
CA GLN A 51 -19.92 20.63 -16.17
C GLN A 51 -19.76 20.58 -14.64
N THR A 52 -20.86 20.68 -13.90
CA THR A 52 -20.86 20.62 -12.44
C THR A 52 -20.33 19.28 -11.92
N GLU A 53 -20.81 18.16 -12.46
CA GLU A 53 -20.32 16.84 -12.05
C GLU A 53 -18.86 16.61 -12.49
N ALA A 54 -18.46 17.12 -13.66
CA ALA A 54 -17.08 17.06 -14.11
C ALA A 54 -16.13 17.81 -13.15
N LEU A 55 -16.52 19.02 -12.73
CA LEU A 55 -15.76 19.84 -11.79
C LEU A 55 -15.67 19.18 -10.40
N ARG A 56 -16.78 18.61 -9.92
CA ARG A 56 -16.81 17.87 -8.65
C ARG A 56 -15.87 16.66 -8.69
N LEU A 57 -15.94 15.84 -9.73
CA LEU A 57 -15.05 14.68 -9.91
C LEU A 57 -13.58 15.11 -9.96
N ALA A 58 -13.26 16.13 -10.76
CA ALA A 58 -11.89 16.63 -10.88
C ALA A 58 -11.35 17.17 -9.55
N TYR A 59 -12.17 17.92 -8.80
CA TYR A 59 -11.79 18.46 -7.49
C TYR A 59 -11.50 17.36 -6.47
N GLU A 60 -12.42 16.40 -6.32
CA GLU A 60 -12.27 15.32 -5.33
C GLU A 60 -11.13 14.37 -5.70
N ALA A 61 -10.95 14.05 -6.98
CA ALA A 61 -9.81 13.26 -7.43
C ALA A 61 -8.47 13.98 -7.17
N ASN A 62 -8.38 15.28 -7.48
CA ASN A 62 -7.17 16.07 -7.23
C ASN A 62 -6.85 16.17 -5.73
N ARG A 63 -7.87 16.37 -4.89
CA ARG A 63 -7.72 16.43 -3.44
C ARG A 63 -7.20 15.10 -2.86
N SER A 64 -7.72 13.99 -3.36
CA SER A 64 -7.44 12.65 -2.82
C SER A 64 -6.19 11.99 -3.41
N PHE A 65 -5.69 12.49 -4.54
CA PHE A 65 -4.54 11.93 -5.26
C PHE A 65 -3.32 11.71 -4.35
N TYR A 66 -2.94 12.71 -3.56
CA TYR A 66 -1.79 12.58 -2.65
C TYR A 66 -2.02 11.55 -1.54
N THR A 67 -3.25 11.42 -1.04
CA THR A 67 -3.62 10.39 -0.07
C THR A 67 -3.45 9.00 -0.67
N TRP A 68 -3.89 8.77 -1.91
CA TRP A 68 -3.72 7.47 -2.57
C TRP A 68 -2.24 7.13 -2.75
N MET A 69 -1.44 8.09 -3.21
CA MET A 69 0.00 7.90 -3.36
C MET A 69 0.71 7.66 -2.03
N ALA A 70 0.27 8.32 -0.95
CA ALA A 70 0.80 8.14 0.40
C ALA A 70 0.43 6.76 1.00
N LEU A 71 -0.68 6.15 0.58
CA LEU A 71 -1.04 4.78 0.97
C LEU A 71 -0.28 3.75 0.12
N LEU A 72 -0.15 3.97 -1.19
CA LEU A 72 0.48 3.03 -2.12
C LEU A 72 1.96 2.76 -1.82
N ARG A 73 2.73 3.80 -1.50
CA ARG A 73 4.18 3.65 -1.23
C ARG A 73 4.49 2.70 -0.06
N PRO A 74 3.95 2.90 1.15
CA PRO A 74 4.21 1.99 2.26
C PRO A 74 3.65 0.59 2.02
N ILE A 75 2.55 0.43 1.28
CA ILE A 75 2.07 -0.91 0.86
C ILE A 75 3.16 -1.64 0.08
N GLN A 76 3.76 -0.98 -0.93
CA GLN A 76 4.82 -1.57 -1.73
C GLN A 76 6.04 -1.92 -0.87
N GLU A 77 6.49 -0.98 -0.03
CA GLU A 77 7.65 -1.17 0.85
C GLU A 77 7.47 -2.36 1.82
N TYR A 78 6.29 -2.48 2.44
CA TYR A 78 6.00 -3.57 3.37
C TYR A 78 5.89 -4.92 2.66
N VAL A 79 5.27 -4.97 1.48
CA VAL A 79 5.17 -6.21 0.69
C VAL A 79 6.55 -6.67 0.24
N ASP A 80 7.34 -5.78 -0.35
CA ASP A 80 8.68 -6.11 -0.85
C ASP A 80 9.60 -6.57 0.29
N SER A 81 9.60 -5.86 1.42
CA SER A 81 10.39 -6.23 2.59
C SER A 81 9.98 -7.59 3.18
N SER A 82 8.68 -7.89 3.21
CA SER A 82 8.18 -9.16 3.72
C SER A 82 8.51 -10.32 2.78
N LEU A 83 8.37 -10.12 1.46
CA LEU A 83 8.74 -11.13 0.46
C LEU A 83 10.23 -11.45 0.53
N ALA A 84 11.10 -10.45 0.64
CA ALA A 84 12.54 -10.66 0.80
C ALA A 84 12.87 -11.52 2.03
N THR A 85 12.20 -11.25 3.16
CA THR A 85 12.37 -12.03 4.40
C THR A 85 11.90 -13.49 4.24
N ILE A 86 10.77 -13.70 3.57
CA ILE A 86 10.22 -15.05 3.31
C ILE A 86 11.15 -15.83 2.36
N ASP A 87 11.65 -15.17 1.32
CA ASP A 87 12.57 -15.78 0.36
C ASP A 87 13.90 -16.17 1.02
N GLU A 88 14.37 -15.42 2.00
CA GLU A 88 15.55 -15.78 2.80
C GLU A 88 15.36 -17.05 3.63
N VAL A 89 14.15 -17.33 4.11
CA VAL A 89 13.82 -18.58 4.83
C VAL A 89 13.76 -19.77 3.88
N ASN A 90 13.32 -19.56 2.64
CA ASN A 90 13.10 -20.63 1.66
C ASN A 90 14.36 -21.00 0.84
N LYS A 91 15.51 -20.36 1.09
CA LYS A 91 16.80 -20.67 0.46
C LYS A 91 17.51 -21.84 1.13
#